data_AF-A0A6A4WJQ0-F1
#
_entry.id   AF-A0A6A4WJQ0-F1
#
_cell.length_a   1.000
_cell.length_b   1.000
_cell.length_c   1.000
_cell.angle_alpha   90.00
_cell.angle_beta   90.00
_cell.angle_gamma   90.00
#
_symmetry.space_group_name_H-M   'P 1'
#
loop_
_entity.id
_entity.type
_entity.pdbx_description
1 polymer ?
#
loop_
_entity_poly.entity_id
_entity_poly.type
_entity_poly.pdbx_seq_one_letter_code
_entity_poly.pdbx_strand_id
1 'polypeptide(L)'
;MADNAQLERLTALLAQQSEQAAQREERLAEQAAQREERLATMLERALANQEFGTWRQKFDDFRLLTHLETLPIAEQKAALMSLLDDEWTRTLRYSLQIPSEADLKTVIDTMEAHLRGQRSIILDRRDFYSRVQEPDETFDDFVSSIKEIAAYCDFCDKCADDQYRDRIVVGIP
;
A
#
# COMPACT_ATOMS: atom_id res chain seq x y z
N MET A 1 52.83 8.42 -33.00
CA MET A 1 52.06 7.14 -33.07
C MET A 1 51.50 6.71 -31.71
N ALA A 2 52.22 6.88 -30.58
CA ALA A 2 51.71 6.52 -29.25
C ALA A 2 50.48 7.35 -28.78
N ASP A 3 50.38 8.61 -29.23
CA ASP A 3 49.37 9.58 -28.81
C ASP A 3 47.96 9.27 -29.35
N ASN A 4 47.86 8.74 -30.58
CA ASN A 4 46.58 8.37 -31.20
C ASN A 4 45.95 7.14 -30.53
N ALA A 5 46.78 6.17 -30.14
CA ALA A 5 46.33 4.98 -29.42
C ALA A 5 45.85 5.30 -27.99
N GLN A 6 46.38 6.34 -27.35
CA GLN A 6 45.86 6.82 -26.06
C GLN A 6 44.52 7.55 -26.23
N LEU A 7 44.38 8.35 -27.29
CA LEU A 7 43.13 9.04 -27.61
C LEU A 7 41.99 8.03 -27.89
N GLU A 8 42.25 7.00 -28.72
CA GLU A 8 41.28 5.94 -29.01
C GLU A 8 40.83 5.17 -27.75
N ARG A 9 41.77 4.88 -26.83
CA ARG A 9 41.45 4.25 -25.54
C ARG A 9 40.59 5.13 -24.64
N LEU A 10 40.87 6.44 -24.60
CA LEU A 10 40.07 7.41 -23.85
C LEU A 10 38.66 7.55 -24.44
N THR A 11 38.52 7.59 -25.76
CA THR A 11 37.20 7.63 -26.43
C THR A 11 36.41 6.36 -26.15
N ALA A 12 37.04 5.18 -26.21
CA ALA A 12 36.40 3.91 -25.88
C ALA A 12 35.94 3.85 -24.41
N LEU A 13 36.76 4.36 -23.48
CA LEU A 13 36.43 4.42 -22.05
C LEU A 13 35.23 5.35 -21.80
N LEU A 14 35.20 6.53 -22.42
CA LEU A 14 34.09 7.47 -22.29
C LEU A 14 32.79 6.91 -22.87
N ALA A 15 32.86 6.24 -24.02
CA ALA A 15 31.71 5.56 -24.61
C ALA A 15 31.18 4.48 -23.66
N GLN A 16 32.06 3.63 -23.11
CA GLN A 16 31.69 2.59 -22.15
C GLN A 16 31.05 3.17 -20.88
N GLN A 17 31.57 4.27 -20.35
CA GLN A 17 30.98 4.94 -19.17
C GLN A 17 29.60 5.54 -19.48
N SER A 18 29.42 6.14 -20.67
CA SER A 18 28.12 6.66 -21.09
C SER A 18 27.07 5.57 -21.26
N GLU A 19 27.47 4.42 -21.80
CA GLU A 19 26.60 3.26 -21.98
C GLU A 19 26.22 2.63 -20.64
N GLN A 20 27.16 2.55 -19.70
CA GLN A 20 26.89 2.08 -18.33
C GLN A 20 25.96 3.02 -17.55
N ALA A 21 26.10 4.34 -17.74
CA ALA A 21 25.21 5.32 -17.14
C ALA A 21 23.78 5.18 -17.67
N ALA A 22 23.61 5.07 -18.99
CA ALA A 22 22.31 4.85 -19.63
C ALA A 22 21.65 3.55 -19.15
N GLN A 23 22.39 2.42 -19.12
CA GLN A 23 21.88 1.14 -18.61
C GLN A 23 21.52 1.16 -17.12
N ARG A 24 22.15 2.05 -16.34
CA ARG A 24 21.81 2.23 -14.92
C ARG A 24 20.53 3.02 -14.77
N GLU A 25 20.37 4.11 -15.53
CA GLU A 25 19.14 4.91 -15.55
C GLU A 25 17.95 4.08 -16.01
N GLU A 26 18.10 3.30 -17.08
CA GLU A 26 17.06 2.40 -17.60
C GLU A 26 16.62 1.37 -16.54
N ARG A 27 17.56 0.72 -15.85
CA ARG A 27 17.25 -0.23 -14.77
C ARG A 27 16.54 0.41 -13.59
N LEU A 28 16.91 1.64 -13.23
CA LEU A 28 16.24 2.37 -12.15
C LEU A 28 14.81 2.75 -12.54
N ALA A 29 14.59 3.17 -13.79
CA ALA A 29 13.27 3.46 -14.32
C ALA A 29 12.38 2.21 -14.35
N GLU A 30 12.92 1.07 -14.80
CA GLU A 30 12.20 -0.21 -14.82
C GLU A 30 11.81 -0.68 -13.41
N GLN A 31 12.74 -0.57 -12.45
CA GLN A 31 12.46 -0.91 -11.05
C GLN A 31 11.40 0.01 -10.43
N ALA A 32 11.39 1.30 -10.78
CA ALA A 32 10.37 2.24 -10.32
C ALA A 32 9.00 1.89 -10.89
N ALA A 33 8.91 1.62 -12.20
CA ALA A 33 7.67 1.21 -12.85
C ALA A 33 7.10 -0.09 -12.25
N GLN A 34 7.95 -1.10 -12.02
CA GLN A 34 7.52 -2.34 -11.37
C GLN A 34 7.02 -2.13 -9.94
N ARG A 35 7.57 -1.16 -9.20
CA ARG A 35 7.09 -0.82 -7.85
C ARG A 35 5.72 -0.14 -7.90
N GLU A 36 5.54 0.80 -8.82
CA GLU A 36 4.28 1.50 -9.03
C GLU A 36 3.17 0.53 -9.42
N GLU A 37 3.42 -0.36 -10.38
CA GLU A 37 2.49 -1.41 -10.80
C GLU A 37 2.11 -2.34 -9.63
N ARG A 38 3.09 -2.76 -8.83
CA ARG A 38 2.83 -3.58 -7.63
C ARG A 38 1.93 -2.85 -6.64
N LEU A 39 2.13 -1.56 -6.41
CA LEU A 39 1.32 -0.78 -5.48
C LEU A 39 -0.12 -0.60 -5.98
N ALA A 40 -0.31 -0.41 -7.29
CA ALA A 40 -1.62 -0.35 -7.91
C ALA A 40 -2.38 -1.68 -7.75
N THR A 41 -1.76 -2.81 -8.11
CA THR A 41 -2.38 -4.14 -7.90
C THR A 41 -2.69 -4.42 -6.43
N MET A 42 -1.83 -3.95 -5.53
CA MET A 42 -2.06 -4.09 -4.10
C MET A 42 -3.25 -3.29 -3.60
N LEU A 43 -3.49 -2.10 -4.16
CA LEU A 43 -4.64 -1.28 -3.83
C LEU A 43 -5.94 -1.98 -4.22
N GLU A 44 -6.01 -2.50 -5.45
CA GLU A 44 -7.17 -3.27 -5.93
C GLU A 44 -7.50 -4.44 -4.96
N ARG A 45 -6.48 -5.18 -4.52
CA ARG A 45 -6.65 -6.26 -3.55
C ARG A 45 -7.07 -5.76 -2.18
N ALA A 46 -6.50 -4.66 -1.70
CA ALA A 46 -6.84 -4.10 -0.40
C ALA A 46 -8.29 -3.60 -0.34
N LEU A 47 -8.80 -3.09 -1.46
CA LEU A 47 -10.18 -2.70 -1.63
C LEU A 47 -11.12 -3.90 -1.68
N ALA A 48 -10.71 -4.98 -2.33
CA ALA A 48 -11.48 -6.22 -2.42
C ALA A 48 -11.50 -7.04 -1.11
N ASN A 49 -10.38 -7.09 -0.39
CA ASN A 49 -10.13 -8.02 0.71
C ASN A 49 -10.01 -7.36 2.09
N GLN A 50 -10.40 -6.09 2.21
CA GLN A 50 -10.37 -5.37 3.49
C GLN A 50 -8.94 -5.18 4.05
N GLU A 51 -7.91 -5.12 3.20
CA GLU A 51 -6.51 -4.96 3.62
C GLU A 51 -6.02 -3.50 3.49
N PHE A 52 -6.93 -2.52 3.58
CA PHE A 52 -6.59 -1.11 3.37
C PHE A 52 -5.45 -0.63 4.30
N GLY A 53 -5.40 -1.13 5.55
CA GLY A 53 -4.29 -0.82 6.47
C GLY A 53 -2.92 -1.30 5.96
N THR A 54 -2.86 -2.52 5.39
CA THR A 54 -1.65 -3.07 4.79
C THR A 54 -1.23 -2.28 3.55
N TRP A 55 -2.19 -1.91 2.70
CA TRP A 55 -1.91 -1.04 1.56
C TRP A 55 -1.39 0.33 2.01
N ARG A 56 -2.04 0.96 2.99
CA ARG A 56 -1.65 2.26 3.53
C ARG A 56 -0.21 2.24 4.03
N GLN A 57 0.18 1.23 4.79
CA GLN A 57 1.57 1.08 5.25
C GLN A 57 2.55 1.02 4.07
N LYS A 58 2.25 0.23 3.04
CA LYS A 58 3.12 0.12 1.87
C LYS A 58 3.16 1.38 1.02
N PHE A 59 2.04 2.11 0.96
CA PHE A 59 2.01 3.41 0.32
C PHE A 59 2.86 4.43 1.10
N ASP A 60 2.82 4.41 2.44
CA ASP A 60 3.70 5.25 3.26
C ASP A 60 5.18 4.89 3.08
N ASP A 61 5.53 3.60 2.97
CA ASP A 61 6.90 3.17 2.63
C ASP A 61 7.32 3.66 1.23
N PHE A 62 6.41 3.60 0.25
CA PHE A 62 6.64 4.13 -1.10
C PHE A 62 6.89 5.63 -1.08
N ARG A 63 6.11 6.39 -0.33
CA ARG A 63 6.29 7.84 -0.17
C ARG A 63 7.69 8.15 0.35
N LEU A 64 8.09 7.47 1.42
CA LEU A 64 9.40 7.62 2.03
C LEU A 64 10.54 7.30 1.04
N LEU A 65 10.43 6.20 0.30
CA LEU A 65 11.47 5.74 -0.63
C LEU A 65 11.58 6.62 -1.89
N THR A 66 10.49 7.24 -2.31
CA THR A 66 10.44 8.13 -3.49
C THR A 66 10.60 9.60 -3.13
N HIS A 67 10.69 9.92 -1.83
CA HIS A 67 10.65 11.28 -1.31
C HIS A 67 9.41 12.04 -1.76
N LEU A 68 8.28 11.34 -1.91
CA LEU A 68 7.03 11.92 -2.38
C LEU A 68 6.61 13.07 -1.45
N GLU A 69 6.87 12.98 -0.14
CA GLU A 69 6.54 14.04 0.80
C GLU A 69 7.23 15.38 0.52
N THR A 70 8.33 15.39 -0.25
CA THR A 70 9.08 16.60 -0.59
C THR A 70 8.49 17.35 -1.79
N LEU A 71 7.63 16.69 -2.58
CA LEU A 71 6.99 17.29 -3.75
C LEU A 71 5.84 18.22 -3.36
N PRO A 72 5.44 19.17 -4.23
CA PRO A 72 4.22 19.96 -4.04
C PRO A 72 2.99 19.07 -3.84
N ILE A 73 2.03 19.50 -3.01
CA ILE A 73 0.80 18.74 -2.69
C ILE A 73 0.06 18.28 -3.96
N ALA A 74 0.04 19.11 -5.01
CA ALA A 74 -0.58 18.76 -6.28
C ALA A 74 0.07 17.54 -6.95
N GLU A 75 1.41 17.45 -6.92
CA GLU A 75 2.15 16.32 -7.48
C GLU A 75 2.00 15.06 -6.61
N GLN A 76 2.00 15.22 -5.29
CA GLN A 76 1.70 14.13 -4.36
C GLN A 76 0.32 13.51 -4.63
N LYS A 77 -0.69 14.37 -4.83
CA LYS A 77 -2.03 13.93 -5.20
C LYS A 77 -2.05 13.27 -6.57
N ALA A 78 -1.37 13.83 -7.56
CA ALA A 78 -1.29 13.23 -8.90
C ALA A 78 -0.69 11.82 -8.86
N ALA A 79 0.36 11.60 -8.06
CA ALA A 79 0.95 10.29 -7.84
C ALA A 79 0.00 9.30 -7.16
N LEU A 80 -0.82 9.74 -6.19
CA LEU A 80 -1.88 8.88 -5.66
C LEU A 80 -2.93 8.57 -6.72
N MET A 81 -3.36 9.56 -7.50
CA MET A 81 -4.35 9.38 -8.56
C MET A 81 -3.87 8.43 -9.67
N SER A 82 -2.57 8.34 -9.96
CA SER A 82 -2.04 7.39 -10.95
C SER A 82 -2.13 5.93 -10.50
N LEU A 83 -2.18 5.69 -9.18
CA LEU A 83 -2.30 4.36 -8.58
C LEU A 83 -3.74 3.89 -8.43
N LEU A 84 -4.71 4.80 -8.56
CA LEU A 84 -6.12 4.52 -8.36
C LEU A 84 -6.77 4.15 -9.68
N ASP A 85 -7.71 3.21 -9.61
CA ASP A 85 -8.56 2.92 -10.74
C ASP A 85 -9.54 4.07 -11.04
N ASP A 86 -10.24 3.88 -12.14
CA ASP A 86 -11.24 4.81 -12.67
C ASP A 86 -12.42 5.01 -11.70
N GLU A 87 -12.76 4.00 -10.90
CA GLU A 87 -13.84 4.04 -9.93
C GLU A 87 -13.45 4.91 -8.73
N TRP A 88 -12.29 4.65 -8.14
CA TRP A 88 -11.74 5.44 -7.05
C TRP A 88 -11.47 6.88 -7.43
N THR A 89 -11.01 7.10 -8.66
CA THR A 89 -10.86 8.45 -9.20
C THR A 89 -12.18 9.22 -9.20
N ARG A 90 -13.29 8.57 -9.56
CA ARG A 90 -14.62 9.18 -9.50
C ARG A 90 -15.10 9.36 -8.07
N THR A 91 -14.90 8.36 -7.21
CA THR A 91 -15.29 8.43 -5.78
C THR A 91 -14.60 9.58 -5.07
N LEU A 92 -13.29 9.76 -5.24
CA LEU A 92 -12.54 10.89 -4.68
C LEU A 92 -13.01 12.25 -5.21
N ARG A 93 -13.36 12.33 -6.50
CA ARG A 93 -13.74 13.58 -7.15
C ARG A 93 -15.16 14.02 -6.84
N TYR A 94 -16.09 13.08 -6.77
CA TYR A 94 -17.52 13.36 -6.75
C TYR A 94 -18.23 12.92 -5.47
N SER A 95 -17.76 11.87 -4.82
CA SER A 95 -18.41 11.30 -3.64
C SER A 95 -17.78 11.79 -2.34
N LEU A 96 -16.45 11.92 -2.31
CA LEU A 96 -15.68 12.38 -1.17
C LEU A 96 -15.45 13.89 -1.33
N GLN A 97 -16.06 14.69 -0.45
CA GLN A 97 -15.98 16.16 -0.48
C GLN A 97 -14.62 16.65 0.04
N ILE A 98 -13.54 16.22 -0.61
CA ILE A 98 -12.17 16.52 -0.19
C ILE A 98 -11.80 17.93 -0.64
N PRO A 99 -11.34 18.81 0.29
CA PRO A 99 -10.86 20.14 -0.08
C PRO A 99 -9.70 20.08 -1.08
N SER A 100 -9.68 21.03 -2.03
CA SER A 100 -8.57 21.18 -3.00
C SER A 100 -7.20 21.28 -2.31
N GLU A 101 -7.15 21.97 -1.17
CA GLU A 101 -5.92 22.21 -0.38
C GLU A 101 -5.62 21.12 0.65
N ALA A 102 -6.45 20.07 0.74
CA ALA A 102 -6.20 18.98 1.67
C ALA A 102 -4.83 18.34 1.40
N ASP A 103 -4.08 18.00 2.45
CA ASP A 103 -2.83 17.26 2.26
C ASP A 103 -3.11 15.80 1.86
N LEU A 104 -2.08 15.09 1.41
CA LEU A 104 -2.22 13.70 0.98
C LEU A 104 -2.72 12.79 2.12
N LYS A 105 -2.31 13.08 3.35
CA LYS A 105 -2.75 12.34 4.54
C LYS A 105 -4.26 12.44 4.72
N THR A 106 -4.82 13.64 4.62
CA THR A 106 -6.27 13.88 4.72
C THR A 106 -7.04 13.16 3.62
N VAL A 107 -6.50 13.10 2.40
CA VAL A 107 -7.09 12.34 1.29
C VAL A 107 -7.20 10.86 1.66
N ILE A 108 -6.10 10.25 2.11
CA ILE A 108 -6.03 8.82 2.47
C ILE A 108 -6.90 8.51 3.69
N ASP A 109 -6.87 9.36 4.72
CA ASP A 109 -7.74 9.22 5.90
C ASP A 109 -9.22 9.26 5.50
N THR A 110 -9.58 10.11 4.52
CA THR A 110 -10.95 10.18 3.99
C THR A 110 -11.33 8.93 3.19
N MET A 111 -10.40 8.38 2.41
CA MET A 111 -10.61 7.10 1.71
C MET A 111 -10.87 5.97 2.71
N GLU A 112 -10.04 5.89 3.76
CA GLU A 112 -10.19 4.88 4.81
C GLU A 112 -11.54 5.00 5.51
N ALA A 113 -11.93 6.23 5.89
CA ALA A 113 -13.22 6.50 6.51
C ALA A 113 -14.39 6.13 5.59
N HIS A 114 -14.27 6.36 4.29
CA HIS A 114 -15.29 5.96 3.31
C HIS A 114 -15.45 4.44 3.26
N LEU A 115 -14.35 3.71 3.12
CA LEU A 115 -14.33 2.25 3.13
C LEU A 115 -14.89 1.67 4.42
N ARG A 116 -14.56 2.28 5.56
CA ARG A 116 -15.13 1.93 6.87
C ARG A 116 -16.64 2.15 6.91
N GLY A 117 -17.11 3.29 6.41
CA GLY A 117 -18.53 3.61 6.38
C GLY A 117 -19.37 2.70 5.49
N GLN A 118 -18.76 2.12 4.45
CA GLN A 118 -19.42 1.12 3.60
C GLN A 118 -19.56 -0.26 4.28
N ARG A 119 -18.81 -0.50 5.35
CA ARG A 119 -18.74 -1.79 6.03
C ARG A 119 -19.66 -1.83 7.24
N SER A 120 -20.40 -2.92 7.39
CA SER A 120 -21.26 -3.12 8.56
C SER A 120 -20.48 -3.74 9.69
N ILE A 121 -20.27 -2.99 10.78
CA ILE A 121 -19.66 -3.47 12.03
C ILE A 121 -20.32 -4.78 12.52
N ILE A 122 -21.62 -4.95 12.28
CA ILE A 122 -22.36 -6.15 12.68
C ILE A 122 -21.89 -7.37 11.89
N LEU A 123 -21.65 -7.23 10.59
CA LEU A 123 -21.11 -8.32 9.77
C LEU A 123 -19.69 -8.67 10.19
N ASP A 124 -18.88 -7.67 10.55
CA ASP A 124 -17.50 -7.87 10.98
C ASP A 124 -17.44 -8.63 12.30
N ARG A 125 -18.30 -8.22 13.25
CA ARG A 125 -18.48 -8.94 14.51
C ARG A 125 -19.00 -10.35 14.29
N ARG A 126 -19.94 -10.55 13.37
CA ARG A 126 -20.41 -11.90 12.99
C ARG A 126 -19.22 -12.76 12.53
N ASP A 127 -18.44 -12.24 11.58
CA ASP A 127 -17.31 -12.97 11.00
C ASP A 127 -16.26 -13.29 12.07
N PHE A 128 -15.97 -12.33 12.94
CA PHE A 128 -15.12 -12.53 14.12
C PHE A 128 -15.65 -13.66 14.99
N TYR A 129 -16.92 -13.60 15.43
CA TYR A 129 -17.50 -14.60 16.33
C TYR A 129 -17.75 -15.96 15.67
N SER A 130 -17.80 -16.05 14.34
CA SER A 130 -17.90 -17.32 13.62
C SER A 130 -16.54 -17.96 13.33
N ARG A 131 -15.44 -17.23 13.54
CA ARG A 131 -14.10 -17.70 13.19
C ARG A 131 -13.64 -18.86 14.08
N VAL A 132 -13.31 -19.98 13.45
CA VAL A 132 -12.75 -21.20 14.06
C VAL A 132 -11.52 -21.62 13.27
N GLN A 133 -10.51 -22.18 13.93
CA GLN A 133 -9.28 -22.63 13.29
C GLN A 133 -9.60 -23.77 12.30
N GLU A 134 -9.16 -23.62 11.06
CA GLU A 134 -9.37 -24.62 10.02
C GLU A 134 -8.43 -25.83 10.21
N PRO A 135 -8.77 -27.03 9.72
CA PRO A 135 -7.99 -28.25 9.96
C PRO A 135 -6.52 -28.17 9.53
N ASP A 136 -6.23 -27.42 8.47
CA ASP A 136 -4.89 -27.25 7.89
C ASP A 136 -4.24 -25.91 8.26
N GLU A 137 -4.88 -25.15 9.15
CA GLU A 137 -4.41 -23.82 9.55
C GLU A 137 -3.51 -23.89 10.79
N THR A 138 -2.38 -23.17 10.75
CA THR A 138 -1.53 -23.06 11.94
C THR A 138 -2.18 -22.16 12.98
N PHE A 139 -1.85 -22.39 14.25
CA PHE A 139 -2.38 -21.56 15.33
C PHE A 139 -2.02 -20.07 15.16
N ASP A 140 -0.80 -19.78 14.68
CA ASP A 140 -0.34 -18.42 14.48
C ASP A 140 -1.10 -17.71 13.35
N ASP A 141 -1.41 -18.43 12.25
CA ASP A 141 -2.23 -17.90 11.16
C ASP A 141 -3.67 -17.64 11.62
N PHE A 142 -4.24 -18.55 12.40
CA PHE A 142 -5.57 -18.40 13.00
C PHE A 142 -5.63 -17.14 13.88
N VAL A 143 -4.70 -16.98 14.81
CA VAL A 143 -4.63 -15.80 15.70
C VAL A 143 -4.41 -14.51 14.90
N SER A 144 -3.58 -14.55 13.86
CA SER A 144 -3.33 -13.40 12.99
C SER A 144 -4.61 -12.96 12.28
N SER A 145 -5.34 -13.91 11.68
CA SER A 145 -6.60 -13.62 11.00
C SER A 145 -7.70 -13.10 11.95
N ILE A 146 -7.75 -13.59 13.19
CA ILE A 146 -8.67 -13.07 14.22
C ILE A 146 -8.38 -11.59 14.49
N LYS A 147 -7.10 -11.24 14.66
CA LYS A 147 -6.69 -9.85 14.91
C LYS A 147 -6.99 -8.95 13.73
N GLU A 148 -6.81 -9.46 12.52
CA GLU A 148 -7.19 -8.74 11.30
C GLU A 148 -8.68 -8.44 11.30
N ILE A 149 -9.57 -9.43 11.45
CA ILE A 149 -11.03 -9.21 11.44
C ILE A 149 -11.45 -8.25 12.57
N ALA A 150 -10.87 -8.39 13.75
CA ALA A 150 -11.21 -7.58 14.92
C ALA A 150 -10.84 -6.11 14.79
N ALA A 151 -9.81 -5.76 14.00
CA ALA A 151 -9.45 -4.38 13.70
C ALA A 151 -10.62 -3.58 13.08
N TYR A 152 -11.64 -4.28 12.56
CA TYR A 152 -12.83 -3.73 11.93
C TYR A 152 -14.09 -3.83 12.81
N CYS A 153 -14.02 -4.53 13.95
CA CYS A 153 -15.19 -4.83 14.79
C CYS A 153 -15.61 -3.68 15.71
N ASP A 154 -14.88 -2.55 15.72
CA ASP A 154 -15.12 -1.41 16.62
C ASP A 154 -15.28 -1.86 18.08
N PHE A 155 -14.35 -2.72 18.52
CA PHE A 155 -14.31 -3.14 19.92
C PHE A 155 -13.80 -2.00 20.78
N CYS A 156 -14.32 -1.91 22.00
CA CYS A 156 -13.85 -0.89 22.93
C CYS A 156 -12.42 -1.20 23.38
N ASP A 157 -11.60 -0.15 23.57
CA ASP A 157 -10.18 -0.29 23.96
C ASP A 157 -9.98 -1.15 25.21
N LYS A 158 -10.96 -1.14 26.14
CA LYS A 158 -10.88 -1.87 27.40
C LYS A 158 -11.35 -3.32 27.32
N CYS A 159 -12.06 -3.69 26.27
CA CYS A 159 -12.68 -5.01 26.13
C CYS A 159 -12.13 -5.81 24.95
N ALA A 160 -11.39 -5.19 24.03
CA ALA A 160 -10.82 -5.87 22.87
C ALA A 160 -9.99 -7.11 23.28
N ASP A 161 -9.15 -6.98 24.30
CA ASP A 161 -8.33 -8.08 24.84
C ASP A 161 -9.14 -9.27 25.34
N ASP A 162 -10.27 -9.00 26.01
CA ASP A 162 -11.20 -10.05 26.43
C ASP A 162 -11.86 -10.72 25.21
N GLN A 163 -12.28 -9.94 24.21
CA GLN A 163 -12.86 -10.48 22.97
C GLN A 163 -11.87 -11.41 22.25
N TYR A 164 -10.60 -11.00 22.13
CA TYR A 164 -9.55 -11.81 21.51
C TYR A 164 -9.37 -13.14 22.24
N ARG A 165 -9.15 -13.06 23.56
CA ARG A 165 -8.93 -14.24 24.39
C ARG A 165 -10.09 -15.22 24.25
N ASP A 166 -11.31 -14.73 24.42
CA ASP A 166 -12.50 -15.58 24.42
C ASP A 166 -12.71 -16.21 23.03
N ARG A 167 -12.48 -15.46 21.95
CA ARG A 167 -12.59 -15.99 20.58
C ARG A 167 -11.51 -17.01 20.25
N ILE A 168 -10.27 -16.80 20.69
CA ILE A 168 -9.18 -17.76 20.52
C ILE A 168 -9.53 -19.06 21.23
N VAL A 169 -9.96 -19.01 22.50
CA VAL A 169 -10.29 -20.21 23.29
C VAL A 169 -11.47 -20.98 22.69
N VAL A 170 -12.51 -20.29 22.24
CA VAL A 170 -13.72 -20.93 21.67
C VAL A 170 -13.50 -21.40 20.22
N GLY A 171 -12.52 -20.84 19.52
CA GLY A 171 -12.29 -21.12 18.10
C GLY A 171 -11.26 -22.18 17.79
N ILE A 172 -10.53 -22.69 18.77
CA ILE A 172 -9.64 -23.85 18.58
C ILE A 172 -10.51 -25.14 18.66
N PRO A 173 -10.31 -26.10 17.74
CA PRO A 173 -11.05 -27.38 17.73
C PRO A 173 -10.77 -28.29 18.94
#